data_AF-A0A969SLT9-F1
#
_entry.id   AF-A0A969SLT9-F1
#
_cell.length_a   1.000
_cell.length_b   1.000
_cell.length_c   1.000
_cell.angle_alpha   90.00
_cell.angle_beta   90.00
_cell.angle_gamma   90.00
#
_symmetry.space_group_name_H-M   'P 1'
#
loop_
_entity.id
_entity.type
_entity.pdbx_description
1 polymer ?
#
loop_
_entity_poly.entity_id
_entity_poly.type
_entity_poly.pdbx_seq_one_letter_code
_entity_poly.pdbx_strand_id
1 'polypeptide(L)'
;MENEWVGIFKVKIHPYHKWRSRQLHQINTKDCRILSHIPARKQLPTLFHNWKPNLILHPNDEVVYIEVNNKLVHLYGESSSLPSEKHSSFKQTIIDFLSRKKGGQKALALQEWIKQQINQPIIRIVFLTWFILLIIGVVILSITLEYHPLKALYTSAVMLLGGYDAVYLRDDKQTILQPEILERFINFFYMLSGILLMGILQAWLTQWVLNEKFQQLFIYPKRNHIVVIGLSQLGEKIADFLQKWQQPVFGMNDKKIKRSVLPHMQLLIGNLIDNLQKVNLANAKSVVVVTDNEDDNINISLKAYQVNPNCTLIIRTFDYHKTNEIKEYLPYAKVINDYELSAETFVSNAFGKHIRNMLRMNEQTILVAEYTIKQGDTLNGYFLFELAYGYQVVPILYQTYKQSHPKIMPSYWDKSPLEPGDRIVILANFDSLQNIENGDRQLPNCKLSVKEAPSQDIILKASAIIAFVCGCNKKWH
;
A
#
# COMPACT_ATOMS: atom_id res chain seq x y z
N MET A 1 -2.55 23.69 -0.99
CA MET A 1 -1.62 24.82 -1.24
C MET A 1 -1.49 25.55 0.08
N GLU A 2 -0.27 25.86 0.54
CA GLU A 2 -0.03 26.62 1.81
C GLU A 2 -0.92 26.17 2.98
N ASN A 3 -0.71 24.93 3.44
CA ASN A 3 -1.42 24.28 4.56
C ASN A 3 -2.94 24.07 4.41
N GLU A 4 -3.57 24.57 3.35
CA GLU A 4 -4.99 24.32 3.07
C GLU A 4 -5.15 23.27 1.95
N TRP A 5 -5.98 22.26 2.23
CA TRP A 5 -6.29 21.18 1.30
C TRP A 5 -7.53 21.54 0.51
N VAL A 6 -7.41 21.56 -0.81
CA VAL A 6 -8.52 21.81 -1.72
C VAL A 6 -8.87 20.50 -2.42
N GLY A 7 -10.13 20.09 -2.35
CA GLY A 7 -10.62 18.85 -2.94
C GLY A 7 -11.61 19.12 -4.08
N ILE A 8 -11.56 18.31 -5.14
CA ILE A 8 -12.60 18.26 -6.16
C ILE A 8 -13.58 17.15 -5.79
N PHE A 9 -14.87 17.46 -5.78
CA PHE A 9 -15.94 16.56 -5.41
C PHE A 9 -16.95 16.45 -6.53
N LYS A 10 -17.43 15.24 -6.77
CA LYS A 10 -18.56 14.95 -7.65
C LYS A 10 -19.74 14.52 -6.79
N VAL A 11 -20.88 15.20 -6.95
CA VAL A 11 -22.10 14.89 -6.21
C VAL A 11 -23.29 14.73 -7.15
N LYS A 12 -24.09 13.69 -6.92
CA LYS A 12 -25.39 13.51 -7.56
C LYS A 12 -26.47 14.14 -6.68
N ILE A 13 -27.29 15.01 -7.26
CA ILE A 13 -28.31 15.77 -6.54
C ILE A 13 -29.48 14.85 -6.22
N HIS A 14 -29.59 14.42 -4.96
CA HIS A 14 -30.73 13.67 -4.47
C HIS A 14 -31.95 14.58 -4.20
N PRO A 15 -33.17 14.01 -4.11
CA PRO A 15 -34.38 14.79 -3.83
C PRO A 15 -34.32 15.62 -2.54
N TYR A 16 -33.51 15.24 -1.56
CA TYR A 16 -33.36 15.94 -0.28
C TYR A 16 -32.06 16.75 -0.18
N HIS A 17 -31.34 16.95 -1.29
CA HIS A 17 -30.05 17.63 -1.27
C HIS A 17 -30.20 19.14 -1.03
N LYS A 18 -29.30 19.74 -0.24
CA LYS A 18 -29.31 21.18 0.14
C LYS A 18 -29.29 22.16 -1.04
N TRP A 19 -28.77 21.72 -2.19
CA TRP A 19 -28.68 22.53 -3.41
C TRP A 19 -29.87 22.34 -4.36
N ARG A 20 -30.84 21.49 -4.00
CA ARG A 20 -32.08 21.33 -4.77
C ARG A 20 -32.76 22.69 -4.90
N SER A 21 -33.19 23.02 -6.11
CA SER A 21 -33.89 24.28 -6.42
C SER A 21 -33.06 25.57 -6.21
N ARG A 22 -31.74 25.48 -5.99
CA ARG A 22 -30.84 26.64 -6.06
C ARG A 22 -30.35 26.86 -7.48
N GLN A 23 -30.07 28.12 -7.80
CA GLN A 23 -29.35 28.46 -9.03
C GLN A 23 -27.87 28.15 -8.86
N LEU A 24 -27.20 27.63 -9.89
CA LEU A 24 -25.81 27.20 -9.80
C LEU A 24 -24.87 28.30 -9.28
N HIS A 25 -25.05 29.56 -9.69
CA HIS A 25 -24.17 30.64 -9.22
C HIS A 25 -24.27 30.90 -7.71
N GLN A 26 -25.39 30.59 -7.07
CA GLN A 26 -25.62 30.78 -5.64
C GLN A 26 -24.83 29.79 -4.77
N ILE A 27 -24.23 28.77 -5.40
CA ILE A 27 -23.41 27.76 -4.72
C ILE A 27 -21.94 28.21 -4.65
N ASN A 28 -21.53 29.12 -5.54
CA ASN A 28 -20.19 29.70 -5.49
C ASN A 28 -20.07 30.60 -4.25
N THR A 29 -19.10 30.28 -3.41
CA THR A 29 -18.78 31.00 -2.17
C THR A 29 -17.26 31.21 -2.08
N LYS A 30 -16.76 31.71 -0.94
CA LYS A 30 -15.32 31.87 -0.70
C LYS A 30 -14.58 30.54 -0.56
N ASP A 31 -15.30 29.47 -0.23
CA ASP A 31 -14.70 28.16 0.05
C ASP A 31 -15.13 27.09 -0.95
N CYS A 32 -16.09 27.39 -1.84
CA CYS A 32 -16.65 26.43 -2.80
C CYS A 32 -16.89 27.07 -4.16
N ARG A 33 -16.55 26.35 -5.24
CA ARG A 33 -16.75 26.80 -6.62
C ARG A 33 -17.17 25.66 -7.53
N ILE A 34 -18.17 25.90 -8.38
CA ILE A 34 -18.62 24.93 -9.37
C ILE A 34 -17.67 24.90 -10.57
N LEU A 35 -17.29 23.69 -10.96
CA LEU A 35 -16.47 23.42 -12.13
C LEU A 35 -17.33 22.93 -13.31
N SER A 36 -18.32 22.08 -13.04
CA SER A 36 -19.15 21.45 -14.07
C SER A 36 -20.54 21.06 -13.56
N HIS A 37 -21.51 21.04 -14.48
CA HIS A 37 -22.88 20.57 -14.26
C HIS A 37 -23.28 19.62 -15.39
N ILE A 38 -23.78 18.43 -15.03
CA ILE A 38 -24.26 17.40 -15.94
C ILE A 38 -25.75 17.18 -15.65
N PRO A 39 -26.65 17.52 -16.58
CA PRO A 39 -28.08 17.22 -16.43
C PRO A 39 -28.33 15.71 -16.46
N ALA A 40 -29.34 15.24 -15.71
CA ALA A 40 -29.68 13.81 -15.55
C ALA A 40 -29.85 12.96 -16.83
N ARG A 41 -29.97 13.56 -18.01
CA ARG A 41 -30.22 12.88 -19.31
C ARG A 41 -29.33 13.38 -20.46
N LYS A 42 -28.20 14.03 -20.20
CA LYS A 42 -27.31 14.56 -21.26
C LYS A 42 -25.89 14.02 -21.18
N GLN A 43 -25.24 14.01 -22.35
CA GLN A 43 -23.83 13.68 -22.52
C GLN A 43 -22.93 14.61 -21.69
N LEU A 44 -21.73 14.11 -21.38
CA LEU A 44 -20.68 14.85 -20.70
C LEU A 44 -20.43 16.20 -21.42
N PRO A 45 -20.29 17.31 -20.66
CA PRO A 45 -20.00 18.60 -21.27
C PRO A 45 -18.66 18.54 -22.00
N THR A 46 -18.64 19.02 -23.24
CA THR A 46 -17.44 19.03 -24.09
C THR A 46 -16.50 20.18 -23.74
N LEU A 47 -17.00 21.26 -23.14
CA LEU A 47 -16.25 22.47 -22.82
C LEU A 47 -16.02 22.60 -21.30
N PHE A 48 -14.77 22.87 -20.92
CA PHE A 48 -14.39 23.14 -19.54
C PHE A 48 -14.91 24.52 -19.09
N HIS A 49 -15.31 24.65 -17.82
CA HIS A 49 -15.91 25.86 -17.25
C HIS A 49 -17.15 26.42 -18.00
N ASN A 50 -17.90 25.56 -18.71
CA ASN A 50 -19.11 25.95 -19.44
C ASN A 50 -20.39 25.45 -18.76
N TRP A 51 -20.84 26.17 -17.73
CA TRP A 51 -22.12 25.91 -17.07
C TRP A 51 -22.96 27.19 -16.99
N LYS A 52 -24.30 27.03 -17.00
CA LYS A 52 -25.23 28.17 -17.06
C LYS A 52 -25.50 28.72 -15.64
N PRO A 53 -25.13 29.98 -15.32
CA PRO A 53 -25.23 30.51 -13.96
C PRO A 53 -26.64 30.50 -13.35
N ASN A 54 -27.64 30.73 -14.20
CA ASN A 54 -29.04 30.90 -13.79
C ASN A 54 -29.84 29.59 -13.83
N LEU A 55 -29.21 28.47 -14.18
CA LEU A 55 -29.89 27.19 -14.25
C LEU A 55 -30.15 26.65 -12.84
N ILE A 56 -31.37 26.17 -12.62
CA ILE A 56 -31.86 25.64 -11.35
C ILE A 56 -31.56 24.13 -11.30
N LEU A 57 -30.94 23.67 -10.21
CA LEU A 57 -30.59 22.26 -10.05
C LEU A 57 -31.80 21.37 -9.78
N HIS A 58 -31.90 20.28 -10.54
CA HIS A 58 -32.94 19.27 -10.41
C HIS A 58 -32.40 17.95 -9.81
N PRO A 59 -33.28 17.11 -9.23
CA PRO A 59 -32.89 15.77 -8.80
C PRO A 59 -32.31 14.95 -9.97
N ASN A 60 -31.28 14.14 -9.66
CA ASN A 60 -30.45 13.37 -10.58
C ASN A 60 -29.45 14.16 -11.44
N ASP A 61 -29.38 15.49 -11.33
CA ASP A 61 -28.25 16.23 -11.89
C ASP A 61 -26.96 15.86 -11.16
N GLU A 62 -25.83 15.89 -11.86
CA GLU A 62 -24.51 15.77 -11.26
C GLU A 62 -23.79 17.12 -11.29
N VAL A 63 -23.14 17.46 -10.19
CA VAL A 63 -22.36 18.70 -10.06
C VAL A 63 -20.95 18.32 -9.64
N VAL A 64 -19.97 18.87 -10.34
CA VAL A 64 -18.56 18.81 -9.93
C VAL A 64 -18.18 20.18 -9.39
N TYR A 65 -17.65 20.21 -8.17
CA TYR A 65 -17.25 21.42 -7.49
C TYR A 65 -15.91 21.24 -6.78
N ILE A 66 -15.22 22.34 -6.56
CA ILE A 66 -13.99 22.42 -5.78
C ILE A 66 -14.31 23.08 -4.44
N GLU A 67 -13.84 22.50 -3.35
CA GLU A 67 -14.09 23.00 -1.98
C GLU A 67 -12.80 22.97 -1.15
N VAL A 68 -12.59 24.00 -0.33
CA VAL A 68 -11.53 24.06 0.68
C VAL A 68 -11.95 23.17 1.84
N ASN A 69 -11.20 22.09 2.08
CA ASN A 69 -11.58 21.05 3.02
C ASN A 69 -10.69 21.01 4.26
N ASN A 70 -11.19 21.58 5.35
CA ASN A 70 -10.54 21.47 6.66
C ASN A 70 -10.64 20.06 7.28
N LYS A 71 -11.54 19.18 6.80
CA LYS A 71 -11.70 17.80 7.32
C LYS A 71 -10.65 16.83 6.76
N LEU A 72 -10.08 17.09 5.58
CA LEU A 72 -9.01 16.25 5.02
C LEU A 72 -7.70 16.35 5.82
N VAL A 73 -7.52 17.42 6.59
CA VAL A 73 -6.42 17.59 7.55
C VAL A 73 -6.41 16.45 8.58
N HIS A 74 -7.57 15.93 9.02
CA HIS A 74 -7.62 14.78 9.94
C HIS A 74 -7.31 13.44 9.27
N LEU A 75 -7.62 13.27 7.98
CA LEU A 75 -7.40 11.99 7.28
C LEU A 75 -5.94 11.78 6.85
N TYR A 76 -5.17 12.87 6.71
CA TYR A 76 -3.76 12.82 6.30
C TYR A 76 -2.78 13.44 7.33
N GLY A 77 -3.27 14.11 8.37
CA GLY A 77 -2.46 14.88 9.33
C GLY A 77 -2.27 14.27 10.73
N GLU A 78 -2.85 13.11 11.05
CA GLU A 78 -2.53 12.39 12.29
C GLU A 78 -1.58 11.21 12.02
N SER A 79 -0.33 11.53 11.70
CA SER A 79 0.77 10.77 12.28
C SER A 79 1.03 11.35 13.67
N SER A 80 1.13 10.47 14.68
CA SER A 80 1.46 10.75 16.08
C SER A 80 0.36 11.30 17.00
N SER A 81 -0.46 10.40 17.53
CA SER A 81 -0.49 10.16 18.99
C SER A 81 -1.21 8.84 19.29
N LEU A 82 -0.46 7.85 19.75
CA LEU A 82 -1.02 6.66 20.39
C LEU A 82 -1.70 7.10 21.69
N PRO A 83 -2.94 6.66 22.00
CA PRO A 83 -3.45 6.79 23.34
C PRO A 83 -2.60 5.91 24.26
N SER A 84 -2.02 6.50 25.30
CA SER A 84 -1.34 5.76 26.35
C SER A 84 -2.37 4.93 27.12
N GLU A 85 -2.52 3.66 26.78
CA GLU A 85 -3.27 2.73 27.61
C GLU A 85 -2.43 2.34 28.83
N LYS A 86 -2.98 2.69 29.99
CA LYS A 86 -2.48 2.39 31.33
C LYS A 86 -2.22 0.90 31.49
N HIS A 87 -1.05 0.61 32.05
CA HIS A 87 -0.68 -0.65 32.67
C HIS A 87 -1.86 -1.27 33.45
N SER A 88 -2.36 -2.41 32.99
CA SER A 88 -3.14 -3.32 33.83
C SER A 88 -2.58 -4.75 33.75
N SER A 89 -1.93 -5.11 34.86
CA SER A 89 -1.67 -6.44 35.42
C SER A 89 -1.21 -7.59 34.50
N PHE A 90 0.10 -7.81 34.52
CA PHE A 90 0.82 -9.06 34.19
C PHE A 90 0.26 -10.34 34.87
N LYS A 91 -0.60 -10.19 35.88
CA LYS A 91 -1.27 -11.32 36.58
C LYS A 91 -2.44 -11.93 35.80
N GLN A 92 -3.13 -11.18 34.93
CA GLN A 92 -4.24 -11.74 34.14
C GLN A 92 -3.74 -12.59 32.96
N THR A 93 -2.59 -12.25 32.39
CA THR A 93 -1.95 -13.01 31.30
C THR A 93 -1.44 -14.39 31.75
N ILE A 94 -1.04 -14.53 33.03
CA ILE A 94 -0.57 -15.81 33.58
C ILE A 94 -1.74 -16.77 33.86
N ILE A 95 -2.90 -16.24 34.26
CA ILE A 95 -4.11 -17.02 34.54
C ILE A 95 -4.75 -17.54 33.23
N ASP A 96 -4.69 -16.77 32.14
CA ASP A 96 -5.13 -17.21 30.81
C ASP A 96 -4.15 -18.17 30.12
N PHE A 97 -2.86 -18.14 30.49
CA PHE A 97 -1.87 -19.07 29.98
C PHE A 97 -1.98 -20.47 30.61
N LEU A 98 -2.38 -20.55 31.88
CA LEU A 98 -2.58 -21.81 32.60
C LEU A 98 -3.94 -22.47 32.31
N SER A 99 -4.95 -21.73 31.84
CA SER A 99 -6.31 -22.26 31.63
C SER A 99 -6.59 -22.78 30.22
N ARG A 100 -5.69 -22.60 29.24
CA ARG A 100 -5.90 -23.15 27.89
C ARG A 100 -5.45 -24.61 27.79
N LYS A 101 -6.41 -25.52 28.02
CA LYS A 101 -6.47 -26.89 27.48
C LYS A 101 -6.18 -26.89 25.96
N LYS A 102 -4.90 -26.86 25.57
CA LYS A 102 -4.41 -27.07 24.19
C LYS A 102 -3.13 -27.93 24.16
N GLY A 103 -3.03 -28.91 25.05
CA GLY A 103 -1.97 -29.93 25.03
C GLY A 103 -2.18 -31.02 23.96
N GLY A 104 -3.42 -31.30 23.56
CA GLY A 104 -3.73 -32.41 22.64
C GLY A 104 -3.31 -32.19 21.18
N GLN A 105 -3.49 -30.98 20.64
CA GLN A 105 -3.21 -30.72 19.21
C GLN A 105 -1.72 -30.59 18.89
N LYS A 106 -0.90 -30.14 19.85
CA LYS A 106 0.57 -30.12 19.68
C LYS A 106 1.17 -31.52 19.76
N ALA A 107 0.62 -32.39 20.61
CA ALA A 107 1.06 -33.79 20.71
C ALA A 107 0.71 -34.60 19.44
N LEU A 108 -0.47 -34.39 18.87
CA LEU A 108 -0.88 -35.02 17.60
C LEU A 108 -0.03 -34.55 16.40
N ALA A 109 0.25 -33.24 16.30
CA ALA A 109 1.13 -32.70 15.25
C ALA A 109 2.59 -33.18 15.40
N LEU A 110 3.09 -33.31 16.64
CA LEU A 110 4.39 -33.91 16.91
C LEU A 110 4.43 -35.38 16.48
N GLN A 111 3.35 -36.12 16.73
CA GLN A 111 3.23 -37.54 16.39
C GLN A 111 3.15 -37.79 14.88
N GLU A 112 2.44 -36.94 14.13
CA GLU A 112 2.39 -36.98 12.66
C GLU A 112 3.72 -36.56 12.02
N TRP A 113 4.41 -35.56 12.59
CA TRP A 113 5.74 -35.14 12.14
C TRP A 113 6.82 -36.20 12.41
N ILE A 114 6.80 -36.84 13.59
CA ILE A 114 7.69 -37.98 13.91
C ILE A 114 7.45 -39.14 12.92
N LYS A 115 6.19 -39.44 12.58
CA LYS A 115 5.86 -40.46 11.57
C LYS A 115 6.39 -40.12 10.18
N GLN A 116 6.32 -38.85 9.75
CA GLN A 116 6.86 -38.44 8.44
C GLN A 116 8.39 -38.49 8.38
N GLN A 117 9.08 -38.09 9.45
CA GLN A 117 10.54 -38.09 9.49
C GLN A 117 11.11 -39.52 9.54
N ILE A 118 10.47 -40.43 10.30
CA ILE A 118 10.84 -41.85 10.39
C ILE A 118 10.51 -42.62 9.08
N ASN A 119 9.73 -42.06 8.15
CA ASN A 119 9.35 -42.75 6.91
C ASN A 119 10.39 -42.68 5.78
N GLN A 120 11.49 -41.93 5.93
CA GLN A 120 12.58 -42.01 4.95
C GLN A 120 13.19 -43.42 5.00
N PRO A 121 13.19 -44.18 3.90
CA PRO A 121 13.59 -45.59 3.91
C PRO A 121 15.03 -45.77 4.42
N ILE A 122 15.89 -44.79 4.14
CA ILE A 122 17.30 -44.78 4.55
C ILE A 122 17.44 -44.72 6.09
N ILE A 123 16.65 -43.91 6.79
CA ILE A 123 16.75 -43.76 8.26
C ILE A 123 16.30 -45.03 8.96
N ARG A 124 15.22 -45.65 8.47
CA ARG A 124 14.74 -46.93 9.01
C ARG A 124 15.79 -48.01 8.87
N ILE A 125 16.44 -48.09 7.71
CA ILE A 125 17.50 -49.06 7.45
C ILE A 125 18.70 -48.80 8.37
N VAL A 126 19.16 -47.55 8.49
CA VAL A 126 20.32 -47.22 9.36
C VAL A 126 20.02 -47.53 10.83
N PHE A 127 18.84 -47.15 11.34
CA PHE A 127 18.45 -47.42 12.72
C PHE A 127 18.26 -48.92 12.98
N LEU A 128 17.64 -49.64 12.05
CA LEU A 128 17.45 -51.09 12.16
C LEU A 128 18.80 -51.81 12.15
N THR A 129 19.72 -51.43 11.25
CA THR A 129 21.07 -51.99 11.20
C THR A 129 21.84 -51.72 12.49
N TRP A 130 21.75 -50.50 13.04
CA TRP A 130 22.39 -50.17 14.33
C TRP A 130 21.82 -50.99 15.49
N PHE A 131 20.49 -51.18 15.52
CA PHE A 131 19.83 -51.99 16.54
C PHE A 131 20.19 -53.48 16.43
N ILE A 132 20.28 -54.03 15.21
CA ILE A 132 20.73 -55.40 14.96
C ILE A 132 22.17 -55.59 15.45
N LEU A 133 23.07 -54.66 15.11
CA LEU A 133 24.46 -54.69 15.58
C LEU A 133 24.54 -54.66 17.11
N LEU A 134 23.74 -53.83 17.78
CA LEU A 134 23.68 -53.79 19.24
C LEU A 134 23.28 -55.15 19.82
N ILE A 135 22.23 -55.80 19.30
CA ILE A 135 21.81 -57.13 19.73
C ILE A 135 22.93 -58.16 19.51
N ILE A 136 23.55 -58.16 18.33
CA ILE A 136 24.68 -59.05 18.01
C ILE A 136 25.82 -58.83 19.01
N GLY A 137 26.15 -57.58 19.33
CA GLY A 137 27.18 -57.26 20.31
C GLY A 137 26.85 -57.74 21.72
N VAL A 138 25.59 -57.57 22.16
CA VAL A 138 25.12 -58.11 23.45
C VAL A 138 25.27 -59.62 23.50
N VAL A 139 24.85 -60.33 22.45
CA VAL A 139 24.92 -61.79 22.36
C VAL A 139 26.38 -62.24 22.38
N ILE A 140 27.24 -61.67 21.52
CA ILE A 140 28.67 -62.01 21.47
C ILE A 140 29.30 -61.80 22.84
N LEU A 141 29.14 -60.63 23.47
CA LEU A 141 29.75 -60.32 24.77
C LEU A 141 29.19 -61.16 25.91
N SER A 142 27.91 -61.53 25.86
CA SER A 142 27.30 -62.42 26.86
C SER A 142 27.82 -63.85 26.78
N ILE A 143 28.20 -64.31 25.58
CA ILE A 143 28.72 -65.66 25.34
C ILE A 143 30.23 -65.71 25.58
N THR A 144 30.98 -64.71 25.12
CA THR A 144 32.45 -64.71 25.19
C THR A 144 33.00 -64.27 26.55
N LEU A 145 32.32 -63.32 27.21
CA LEU A 145 32.79 -62.73 28.48
C LEU A 145 31.89 -63.05 29.68
N GLU A 146 30.86 -63.89 29.51
CA GLU A 146 29.87 -64.25 30.54
C GLU A 146 29.24 -63.04 31.27
N TYR A 147 29.16 -61.90 30.58
CA TYR A 147 28.63 -60.68 31.19
C TYR A 147 27.13 -60.76 31.45
N HIS A 148 26.70 -60.22 32.59
CA HIS A 148 25.28 -59.94 32.85
C HIS A 148 24.71 -59.09 31.70
N PRO A 149 23.49 -59.36 31.19
CA PRO A 149 22.95 -58.76 29.97
C PRO A 149 22.95 -57.22 29.99
N LEU A 150 22.75 -56.59 31.16
CA LEU A 150 22.83 -55.14 31.31
C LEU A 150 24.25 -54.58 31.11
N LYS A 151 25.29 -55.28 31.61
CA LYS A 151 26.69 -54.92 31.40
C LYS A 151 27.08 -55.13 29.93
N ALA A 152 26.64 -56.24 29.32
CA ALA A 152 26.85 -56.52 27.90
C ALA A 152 26.21 -55.45 26.98
N LEU A 153 25.00 -54.96 27.31
CA LEU A 153 24.34 -53.88 26.58
C LEU A 153 25.08 -52.56 26.69
N TYR A 154 25.49 -52.16 27.89
CA TYR A 154 26.29 -50.96 28.08
C TYR A 154 27.61 -51.04 27.30
N THR A 155 28.33 -52.15 27.42
CA THR A 155 29.59 -52.39 26.74
C THR A 155 29.45 -52.39 25.22
N SER A 156 28.43 -53.07 24.68
CA SER A 156 28.12 -53.11 23.25
C SER A 156 27.83 -51.72 22.67
N ALA A 157 27.05 -50.90 23.39
CA ALA A 157 26.73 -49.54 22.98
C ALA A 157 27.97 -48.63 22.98
N VAL A 158 28.82 -48.73 24.01
CA VAL A 158 30.08 -47.97 24.09
C VAL A 158 31.04 -48.36 22.97
N MET A 159 31.12 -49.65 22.62
CA MET A 159 31.95 -50.12 21.50
C MET A 159 31.45 -49.64 20.13
N LEU A 160 30.14 -49.60 19.90
CA LEU A 160 29.57 -49.04 18.66
C LEU A 160 29.86 -47.54 18.50
N LEU A 161 30.03 -46.83 19.62
CA LEU A 161 30.44 -45.43 19.65
C LEU A 161 31.98 -45.24 19.55
N GLY A 162 32.75 -46.32 19.42
CA GLY A 162 34.21 -46.30 19.30
C GLY A 162 34.99 -46.41 20.61
N GLY A 163 34.33 -46.67 21.74
CA GLY A 163 34.94 -46.77 23.07
C GLY A 163 35.51 -48.15 23.42
N TYR A 164 36.56 -48.61 22.73
CA TYR A 164 37.21 -49.90 23.05
C TYR A 164 37.97 -49.89 24.38
N ASP A 165 38.73 -48.80 24.59
CA ASP A 165 39.64 -48.60 25.71
C ASP A 165 38.92 -48.64 27.06
N ALA A 166 37.75 -48.03 27.11
CA ALA A 166 36.92 -47.90 28.31
C ALA A 166 36.41 -49.23 28.87
N VAL A 167 36.38 -50.27 28.04
CA VAL A 167 35.86 -51.60 28.39
C VAL A 167 37.02 -52.55 28.72
N TYR A 168 38.00 -52.66 27.83
CA TYR A 168 39.04 -53.69 27.94
C TYR A 168 40.19 -53.35 28.89
N LEU A 169 40.42 -52.07 29.24
CA LEU A 169 41.43 -51.70 30.24
C LEU A 169 40.92 -51.66 31.69
N ARG A 170 39.61 -51.76 31.92
CA ARG A 170 39.04 -51.54 33.26
C ARG A 170 38.78 -52.82 34.05
N ASP A 171 38.70 -53.97 33.36
CA ASP A 171 38.57 -55.28 34.01
C ASP A 171 39.98 -55.91 34.19
N ASP A 172 40.70 -55.48 35.24
CA ASP A 172 42.02 -55.99 35.66
C ASP A 172 42.03 -57.47 36.12
N LYS A 173 41.00 -58.27 35.80
CA LYS A 173 40.78 -59.61 36.37
C LYS A 173 40.57 -60.78 35.39
N GLN A 174 40.92 -60.66 34.11
CA GLN A 174 40.99 -61.83 33.23
C GLN A 174 42.30 -61.91 32.45
N THR A 175 43.33 -62.44 33.13
CA THR A 175 44.26 -63.39 32.52
C THR A 175 43.49 -64.70 32.32
N ILE A 176 43.24 -65.13 31.08
CA ILE A 176 43.21 -66.52 30.57
C ILE A 176 42.54 -66.49 29.17
N LEU A 177 43.27 -66.99 28.17
CA LEU A 177 43.10 -66.89 26.71
C LEU A 177 43.41 -65.51 26.11
N GLN A 178 44.56 -65.44 25.42
CA GLN A 178 44.73 -64.45 24.36
C GLN A 178 43.55 -64.62 23.40
N PRO A 179 42.75 -63.57 23.12
CA PRO A 179 41.70 -63.69 22.13
C PRO A 179 42.35 -64.14 20.83
N GLU A 180 41.85 -65.22 20.22
CA GLU A 180 42.34 -65.67 18.93
C GLU A 180 42.31 -64.47 17.97
N ILE A 181 43.25 -64.45 17.02
CA ILE A 181 43.36 -63.39 16.00
C ILE A 181 41.98 -63.05 15.40
N LEU A 182 41.11 -64.07 15.28
CA LEU A 182 39.73 -63.97 14.84
C LEU A 182 38.84 -63.04 15.70
N GLU A 183 38.87 -63.14 17.03
CA GLU A 183 38.03 -62.31 17.93
C GLU A 183 38.42 -60.83 17.87
N ARG A 184 39.73 -60.56 17.70
CA ARG A 184 40.24 -59.20 17.48
C ARG A 184 39.72 -58.61 16.17
N PHE A 185 39.72 -59.39 15.10
CA PHE A 185 39.15 -58.96 13.82
C PHE A 185 37.64 -58.72 13.92
N ILE A 186 36.90 -59.59 14.60
CA ILE A 186 35.45 -59.42 14.82
C ILE A 186 35.17 -58.11 15.56
N ASN A 187 35.86 -57.84 16.67
CA ASN A 187 35.70 -56.59 17.43
C ASN A 187 36.11 -55.34 16.63
N PHE A 188 37.15 -55.45 15.79
CA PHE A 188 37.57 -54.37 14.90
C PHE A 188 36.50 -54.02 13.86
N PHE A 189 35.97 -55.03 13.14
CA PHE A 189 34.91 -54.81 12.15
C PHE A 189 33.61 -54.34 12.80
N TYR A 190 33.30 -54.84 13.99
CA TYR A 190 32.17 -54.37 14.79
C TYR A 190 32.27 -52.87 15.09
N MET A 191 33.42 -52.41 15.59
CA MET A 191 33.66 -50.99 15.87
C MET A 191 33.66 -50.13 14.61
N LEU A 192 34.30 -50.60 13.53
CA LEU A 192 34.33 -49.90 12.24
C LEU A 192 32.92 -49.67 11.70
N SER A 193 32.06 -50.70 11.79
CA SER A 193 30.66 -50.61 11.38
C SER A 193 29.87 -49.59 12.21
N GLY A 194 30.11 -49.55 13.54
CA GLY A 194 29.49 -48.60 14.45
C GLY A 194 29.86 -47.15 14.14
N ILE A 195 31.15 -46.87 13.93
CA ILE A 195 31.65 -45.52 13.60
C ILE A 195 31.09 -45.03 12.26
N LEU A 196 31.04 -45.88 11.24
CA LEU A 196 30.48 -45.53 9.93
C LEU A 196 28.99 -45.19 10.00
N LEU A 197 28.22 -46.00 10.73
CA LEU A 197 26.78 -45.73 10.95
C LEU A 197 26.57 -44.46 11.77
N MET A 198 27.41 -44.21 12.78
CA MET A 198 27.37 -42.99 13.58
C MET A 198 27.67 -41.75 12.73
N GLY A 199 28.63 -41.82 11.81
CA GLY A 199 28.92 -40.74 10.86
C GLY A 199 27.73 -40.42 9.96
N ILE A 200 27.03 -41.44 9.46
CA ILE A 200 25.81 -41.26 8.66
C ILE A 200 24.69 -40.64 9.52
N LEU A 201 24.50 -41.11 10.75
CA LEU A 201 23.54 -40.56 11.70
C LEU A 201 23.85 -39.10 12.05
N GLN A 202 25.13 -38.75 12.24
CA GLN A 202 25.56 -37.39 12.54
C GLN A 202 25.41 -36.47 11.33
N ALA A 203 25.75 -36.92 10.12
CA ALA A 203 25.53 -36.17 8.89
C ALA A 203 24.03 -35.90 8.68
N TRP A 204 23.20 -36.91 8.92
CA TRP A 204 21.75 -36.76 8.89
C TRP A 204 21.23 -35.82 9.98
N LEU A 205 21.71 -35.95 11.23
CA LEU A 205 21.33 -35.08 12.33
C LEU A 205 21.73 -33.63 12.06
N THR A 206 22.91 -33.42 11.49
CA THR A 206 23.40 -32.10 11.09
C THR A 206 22.53 -31.54 9.97
N GLN A 207 22.20 -32.35 8.96
CA GLN A 207 21.24 -31.97 7.93
C GLN A 207 19.85 -31.72 8.50
N TRP A 208 19.41 -32.42 9.54
CA TRP A 208 18.14 -32.19 10.23
C TRP A 208 18.14 -30.85 10.96
N VAL A 209 19.18 -30.55 11.73
CA VAL A 209 19.37 -29.26 12.40
C VAL A 209 19.44 -28.11 11.37
N LEU A 210 20.06 -28.35 10.21
CA LEU A 210 20.21 -27.36 9.15
C LEU A 210 18.96 -27.22 8.26
N ASN A 211 18.22 -28.30 7.98
CA ASN A 211 17.03 -28.32 7.11
C ASN A 211 15.72 -28.06 7.86
N GLU A 212 15.64 -28.29 9.17
CA GLU A 212 14.48 -27.87 9.96
C GLU A 212 14.57 -26.38 10.27
N LYS A 213 14.12 -25.57 9.31
CA LYS A 213 13.23 -24.43 9.61
C LYS A 213 13.73 -23.39 10.63
N PHE A 214 15.03 -23.19 10.80
CA PHE A 214 15.55 -22.00 11.49
C PHE A 214 15.31 -20.68 10.73
N GLN A 215 14.57 -20.71 9.62
CA GLN A 215 13.96 -19.53 9.02
C GLN A 215 12.58 -19.17 9.61
N GLN A 216 12.01 -19.95 10.54
CA GLN A 216 10.62 -19.80 11.02
C GLN A 216 10.45 -19.45 12.50
N LEU A 217 11.39 -18.74 13.12
CA LEU A 217 11.03 -17.81 14.19
C LEU A 217 10.47 -16.52 13.57
N PHE A 218 9.44 -16.66 12.72
CA PHE A 218 8.69 -15.50 12.24
C PHE A 218 7.91 -14.96 13.43
N ILE A 219 8.45 -13.92 14.07
CA ILE A 219 7.71 -13.13 15.05
C ILE A 219 6.68 -12.33 14.26
N TYR A 220 5.55 -12.95 13.94
CA TYR A 220 4.46 -12.26 13.26
C TYR A 220 4.11 -11.00 14.07
N PRO A 221 4.16 -9.81 13.46
CA PRO A 221 3.71 -8.62 14.16
C PRO A 221 2.25 -8.82 14.56
N LYS A 222 1.98 -8.78 15.87
CA LYS A 222 0.68 -9.21 16.42
C LYS A 222 -0.46 -8.27 16.02
N ARG A 223 -0.17 -6.98 15.81
CA ARG A 223 -1.14 -5.92 15.46
C ARG A 223 -0.45 -4.77 14.73
N ASN A 224 -1.23 -3.93 14.07
CA ASN A 224 -0.84 -2.64 13.48
C ASN A 224 0.30 -2.69 12.46
N HIS A 225 0.45 -3.82 11.76
CA HIS A 225 1.47 -3.98 10.72
C HIS A 225 0.92 -3.73 9.33
N ILE A 226 1.82 -3.41 8.41
CA ILE A 226 1.53 -3.21 7.00
C ILE A 226 2.01 -4.44 6.25
N VAL A 227 1.12 -5.04 5.46
CA VAL A 227 1.45 -6.20 4.61
C VAL A 227 1.65 -5.70 3.19
N VAL A 228 2.85 -5.90 2.63
CA VAL A 228 3.17 -5.58 1.24
C VAL A 228 3.26 -6.89 0.46
N ILE A 229 2.38 -7.03 -0.54
CA ILE A 229 2.23 -8.23 -1.35
C ILE A 229 2.67 -7.92 -2.78
N GLY A 230 3.64 -8.68 -3.28
CA GLY A 230 4.29 -8.42 -4.56
C GLY A 230 5.52 -7.53 -4.40
N LEU A 231 6.65 -8.14 -4.08
CA LEU A 231 7.91 -7.43 -3.90
C LEU A 231 8.76 -7.54 -5.17
N SER A 232 8.20 -7.03 -6.27
CA SER A 232 8.97 -6.70 -7.47
C SER A 232 9.69 -5.35 -7.25
N GLN A 233 9.93 -4.58 -8.29
CA GLN A 233 10.66 -3.32 -8.18
C GLN A 233 9.90 -2.24 -7.38
N LEU A 234 8.58 -2.14 -7.56
CA LEU A 234 7.76 -1.14 -6.88
C LEU A 234 7.54 -1.52 -5.41
N GLY A 235 7.18 -2.79 -5.16
CA GLY A 235 6.96 -3.30 -3.80
C GLY A 235 8.20 -3.21 -2.92
N GLU A 236 9.39 -3.47 -3.47
CA GLU A 236 10.67 -3.30 -2.73
C GLU A 236 10.88 -1.84 -2.32
N LYS A 237 10.65 -0.88 -3.21
CA LYS A 237 10.77 0.55 -2.88
C LYS A 237 9.76 0.99 -1.83
N ILE A 238 8.51 0.54 -1.95
CA ILE A 238 7.46 0.82 -0.95
C ILE A 238 7.88 0.27 0.42
N ALA A 239 8.35 -0.97 0.46
CA ALA A 239 8.84 -1.59 1.68
C ALA A 239 10.02 -0.80 2.29
N ASP A 240 11.00 -0.38 1.48
CA ASP A 240 12.14 0.44 1.92
C ASP A 240 11.69 1.79 2.52
N PHE A 241 10.77 2.50 1.87
CA PHE A 241 10.21 3.74 2.43
C PHE A 241 9.49 3.52 3.76
N LEU A 242 8.68 2.46 3.86
CA LEU A 242 7.97 2.13 5.09
C LEU A 242 8.93 1.74 6.22
N GLN A 243 10.02 1.05 5.91
CA GLN A 243 11.08 0.73 6.87
C GLN A 243 11.82 1.99 7.36
N LYS A 244 12.15 2.91 6.45
CA LYS A 244 12.75 4.21 6.81
C LYS A 244 11.86 5.01 7.75
N TRP A 245 10.54 4.88 7.63
CA TRP A 245 9.56 5.46 8.55
C TRP A 245 9.24 4.59 9.78
N GLN A 246 10.08 3.59 10.06
CA GLN A 246 9.98 2.69 11.22
C GLN A 246 8.60 2.01 11.35
N GLN A 247 7.92 1.77 10.24
CA GLN A 247 6.66 1.04 10.25
C GLN A 247 6.93 -0.47 10.36
N PRO A 248 6.11 -1.22 11.10
CA PRO A 248 6.17 -2.68 11.10
C PRO A 248 5.66 -3.21 9.76
N VAL A 249 6.58 -3.60 8.87
CA VAL A 249 6.28 -4.12 7.52
C VAL A 249 6.50 -5.61 7.45
N PHE A 250 5.56 -6.30 6.80
CA PHE A 250 5.66 -7.70 6.43
C PHE A 250 5.56 -7.84 4.92
N GLY A 251 6.47 -8.57 4.31
CA GLY A 251 6.52 -8.76 2.86
C GLY A 251 6.10 -10.15 2.41
N MET A 252 5.36 -10.23 1.31
CA MET A 252 5.01 -11.49 0.64
C MET A 252 5.41 -11.45 -0.82
N ASN A 253 6.02 -12.53 -1.32
CA ASN A 253 6.33 -12.67 -2.74
C ASN A 253 6.23 -14.13 -3.20
N ASP A 254 5.95 -14.34 -4.49
CA ASP A 254 5.88 -15.67 -5.10
C ASP A 254 7.28 -16.29 -5.28
N LYS A 255 8.24 -15.47 -5.70
CA LYS A 255 9.62 -15.86 -6.03
C LYS A 255 10.60 -15.42 -4.95
N LYS A 256 11.73 -16.13 -4.87
CA LYS A 256 12.83 -15.77 -3.95
C LYS A 256 13.41 -14.41 -4.32
N ILE A 257 13.47 -13.52 -3.34
CA ILE A 257 14.09 -12.19 -3.47
C ILE A 257 15.47 -12.22 -2.82
N LYS A 258 16.41 -11.45 -3.37
CA LYS A 258 17.72 -11.25 -2.75
C LYS A 258 17.53 -10.50 -1.43
N ARG A 259 17.73 -11.19 -0.29
CA ARG A 259 17.63 -10.62 1.07
C ARG A 259 18.53 -9.39 1.29
N SER A 260 19.51 -9.14 0.42
CA SER A 260 20.40 -7.97 0.49
C SER A 260 19.68 -6.63 0.34
N VAL A 261 18.48 -6.60 -0.25
CA VAL A 261 17.73 -5.35 -0.50
C VAL A 261 16.86 -4.95 0.70
N LEU A 262 16.43 -5.90 1.54
CA LEU A 262 15.49 -5.66 2.66
C LEU A 262 15.93 -6.40 3.94
N PRO A 263 17.08 -6.04 4.55
CA PRO A 263 17.72 -6.83 5.61
C PRO A 263 16.91 -6.92 6.92
N HIS A 264 16.05 -5.93 7.18
CA HIS A 264 15.27 -5.84 8.43
C HIS A 264 13.81 -6.28 8.29
N MET A 265 13.42 -6.83 7.14
CA MET A 265 12.02 -7.22 6.89
C MET A 265 11.78 -8.71 7.04
N GLN A 266 10.63 -9.06 7.61
CA GLN A 266 10.12 -10.42 7.53
C GLN A 266 9.50 -10.67 6.16
N LEU A 267 9.89 -11.79 5.55
CA LEU A 267 9.53 -12.15 4.17
C LEU A 267 8.94 -13.55 4.14
N LEU A 268 7.79 -13.69 3.48
CA LEU A 268 7.15 -14.97 3.21
C LEU A 268 7.18 -15.22 1.70
N ILE A 269 7.88 -16.29 1.31
CA ILE A 269 8.07 -16.69 -0.09
C ILE A 269 7.20 -17.91 -0.41
N GLY A 270 6.51 -17.87 -1.55
CA GLY A 270 5.70 -18.96 -2.09
C GLY A 270 4.35 -18.47 -2.58
N ASN A 271 3.41 -19.38 -2.85
CA ASN A 271 2.08 -19.02 -3.36
C ASN A 271 1.41 -17.94 -2.50
N LEU A 272 1.18 -16.77 -3.09
CA LEU A 272 0.65 -15.60 -2.40
C LEU A 272 -0.69 -15.91 -1.74
N ILE A 273 -1.58 -16.59 -2.46
CA ILE A 273 -2.94 -16.91 -2.01
C ILE A 273 -2.92 -17.83 -0.79
N ASP A 274 -2.18 -18.94 -0.86
CA ASP A 274 -2.12 -19.92 0.23
C ASP A 274 -1.46 -19.33 1.48
N ASN A 275 -0.54 -18.40 1.27
CA ASN A 275 0.20 -17.74 2.32
C ASN A 275 -0.56 -16.59 2.98
N LEU A 276 -1.67 -16.10 2.41
CA LEU A 276 -2.53 -15.09 3.05
C LEU A 276 -3.01 -15.56 4.42
N GLN A 277 -3.33 -16.85 4.56
CA GLN A 277 -3.78 -17.43 5.84
C GLN A 277 -2.67 -17.52 6.89
N LYS A 278 -1.40 -17.54 6.46
CA LYS A 278 -0.24 -17.61 7.35
C LYS A 278 0.16 -16.22 7.88
N VAL A 279 -0.37 -15.16 7.26
CA VAL A 279 -0.16 -13.78 7.69
C VAL A 279 -1.34 -13.33 8.54
N ASN A 280 -1.06 -12.57 9.59
CA ASN A 280 -2.08 -12.08 10.51
C ASN A 280 -2.86 -10.88 9.94
N LEU A 281 -3.53 -11.08 8.79
CA LEU A 281 -4.29 -10.05 8.09
C LEU A 281 -5.42 -9.47 8.95
N ALA A 282 -6.01 -10.28 9.83
CA ALA A 282 -7.08 -9.88 10.75
C ALA A 282 -6.71 -8.66 11.62
N ASN A 283 -5.42 -8.49 11.95
CA ASN A 283 -4.93 -7.35 12.75
C ASN A 283 -3.98 -6.44 11.96
N ALA A 284 -3.93 -6.56 10.62
CA ALA A 284 -3.15 -5.68 9.78
C ALA A 284 -3.77 -4.28 9.75
N LYS A 285 -2.93 -3.25 9.83
CA LYS A 285 -3.34 -1.85 9.66
C LYS A 285 -3.69 -1.56 8.20
N SER A 286 -2.84 -2.07 7.29
CA SER A 286 -2.95 -1.82 5.86
C SER A 286 -2.42 -3.01 5.07
N VAL A 287 -3.02 -3.24 3.91
CA VAL A 287 -2.60 -4.26 2.95
C VAL A 287 -2.36 -3.55 1.61
N VAL A 288 -1.14 -3.68 1.10
CA VAL A 288 -0.67 -3.07 -0.15
C VAL A 288 -0.40 -4.18 -1.15
N VAL A 289 -1.18 -4.24 -2.23
CA VAL A 289 -1.08 -5.29 -3.25
C VAL A 289 -0.57 -4.68 -4.55
N VAL A 290 0.69 -4.98 -4.87
CA VAL A 290 1.45 -4.29 -5.93
C VAL A 290 2.20 -5.28 -6.83
N THR A 291 1.67 -6.50 -7.01
CA THR A 291 2.24 -7.48 -7.92
C THR A 291 2.16 -7.00 -9.38
N ASP A 292 2.92 -7.64 -10.27
CA ASP A 292 2.94 -7.31 -11.69
C ASP A 292 1.76 -7.93 -12.47
N ASN A 293 0.88 -8.71 -11.81
CA ASN A 293 -0.33 -9.27 -12.38
C ASN A 293 -1.57 -8.63 -11.75
N GLU A 294 -2.35 -7.90 -12.55
CA GLU A 294 -3.55 -7.19 -12.10
C GLU A 294 -4.64 -8.13 -11.58
N ASP A 295 -4.84 -9.28 -12.23
CA ASP A 295 -5.88 -10.23 -11.82
C ASP A 295 -5.53 -10.86 -10.47
N ASP A 296 -4.24 -11.11 -10.20
CA ASP A 296 -3.75 -11.52 -8.88
C ASP A 296 -3.95 -10.40 -7.86
N ASN A 297 -3.68 -9.15 -8.22
CA ASN A 297 -3.89 -8.01 -7.33
C ASN A 297 -5.34 -7.92 -6.86
N ILE A 298 -6.30 -8.08 -7.77
CA ILE A 298 -7.74 -8.06 -7.45
C ILE A 298 -8.10 -9.26 -6.58
N ASN A 299 -7.72 -10.48 -6.97
CA ASN A 299 -8.05 -11.70 -6.24
C ASN A 299 -7.50 -11.71 -4.82
N ILE A 300 -6.25 -11.28 -4.65
CA ILE A 300 -5.60 -11.16 -3.34
C ILE A 300 -6.31 -10.09 -2.49
N SER A 301 -6.65 -8.95 -3.10
CA SER A 301 -7.33 -7.84 -2.43
C SER A 301 -8.71 -8.24 -1.90
N LEU A 302 -9.50 -8.96 -2.71
CA LEU A 302 -10.80 -9.48 -2.29
C LEU A 302 -10.67 -10.45 -1.11
N LYS A 303 -9.68 -11.35 -1.15
CA LYS A 303 -9.42 -12.29 -0.04
C LYS A 303 -8.94 -11.57 1.22
N ALA A 304 -8.08 -10.56 1.08
CA ALA A 304 -7.63 -9.76 2.20
C ALA A 304 -8.80 -9.01 2.86
N TYR A 305 -9.70 -8.44 2.05
CA TYR A 305 -10.91 -7.77 2.53
C TYR A 305 -11.87 -8.73 3.26
N GLN A 306 -12.07 -9.95 2.75
CA GLN A 306 -12.88 -10.97 3.42
C GLN A 306 -12.36 -11.32 4.83
N VAL A 307 -11.04 -11.27 5.03
CA VAL A 307 -10.41 -11.55 6.33
C VAL A 307 -10.44 -10.33 7.25
N ASN A 308 -10.20 -9.14 6.71
CA ASN A 308 -10.20 -7.90 7.47
C ASN A 308 -10.85 -6.75 6.68
N PRO A 309 -12.15 -6.52 6.85
CA PRO A 309 -12.85 -5.46 6.13
C PRO A 309 -12.49 -4.05 6.62
N ASN A 310 -11.84 -3.93 7.77
CA ASN A 310 -11.49 -2.65 8.38
C ASN A 310 -10.07 -2.17 8.03
N CYS A 311 -9.26 -2.98 7.34
CA CYS A 311 -7.90 -2.55 6.97
C CYS A 311 -7.93 -1.57 5.80
N THR A 312 -6.96 -0.66 5.76
CA THR A 312 -6.73 0.17 4.57
C THR A 312 -6.19 -0.72 3.45
N LEU A 313 -6.98 -0.91 2.40
CA LEU A 313 -6.60 -1.72 1.25
C LEU A 313 -6.10 -0.82 0.12
N ILE A 314 -4.88 -1.06 -0.36
CA ILE A 314 -4.28 -0.34 -1.48
C ILE A 314 -4.02 -1.35 -2.61
N ILE A 315 -4.56 -1.08 -3.79
CA ILE A 315 -4.54 -2.00 -4.93
C ILE A 315 -3.88 -1.30 -6.13
N ARG A 316 -2.88 -1.94 -6.73
CA ARG A 316 -2.26 -1.52 -7.99
C ARG A 316 -3.03 -2.08 -9.19
N THR A 317 -3.33 -1.21 -10.16
CA THR A 317 -3.96 -1.55 -11.43
C THR A 317 -3.21 -0.94 -12.61
N PHE A 318 -3.47 -1.47 -13.80
CA PHE A 318 -2.91 -0.99 -15.06
C PHE A 318 -4.03 -0.63 -16.04
N ASP A 319 -5.10 -1.42 -16.08
CA ASP A 319 -6.23 -1.16 -16.97
C ASP A 319 -7.22 -0.17 -16.34
N TYR A 320 -7.53 0.90 -17.07
CA TYR A 320 -8.45 1.93 -16.64
C TYR A 320 -9.89 1.42 -16.47
N HIS A 321 -10.37 0.55 -17.35
CA HIS A 321 -11.73 0.01 -17.28
C HIS A 321 -11.90 -0.84 -16.03
N LYS A 322 -10.97 -1.76 -15.77
CA LYS A 322 -10.95 -2.56 -14.53
C LYS A 322 -10.80 -1.67 -13.29
N THR A 323 -9.99 -0.62 -13.35
CA THR A 323 -9.83 0.34 -12.24
C THR A 323 -11.16 0.94 -11.82
N ASN A 324 -11.99 1.36 -12.78
CA ASN A 324 -13.29 1.95 -12.48
C ASN A 324 -14.28 0.92 -11.93
N GLU A 325 -14.32 -0.28 -12.51
CA GLU A 325 -15.14 -1.38 -11.97
C GLU A 325 -14.76 -1.70 -10.52
N ILE A 326 -13.48 -1.83 -10.21
CA ILE A 326 -13.00 -2.12 -8.85
C ILE A 326 -13.40 -1.01 -7.87
N LYS A 327 -13.31 0.26 -8.27
CA LYS A 327 -13.72 1.40 -7.42
C LYS A 327 -15.21 1.34 -7.08
N GLU A 328 -16.05 0.78 -7.95
CA GLU A 328 -17.47 0.58 -7.69
C GLU A 328 -17.72 -0.58 -6.71
N TYR A 329 -17.02 -1.71 -6.87
CA TYR A 329 -17.19 -2.90 -6.02
C TYR A 329 -16.49 -2.80 -4.66
N LEU A 330 -15.37 -2.06 -4.58
CA LEU A 330 -14.53 -1.88 -3.40
C LEU A 330 -14.34 -0.37 -3.10
N PRO A 331 -15.41 0.38 -2.74
CA PRO A 331 -15.34 1.84 -2.59
C PRO A 331 -14.44 2.31 -1.44
N TYR A 332 -14.12 1.42 -0.50
CA TYR A 332 -13.20 1.65 0.63
C TYR A 332 -11.74 1.36 0.29
N ALA A 333 -11.45 0.71 -0.84
CA ALA A 333 -10.10 0.45 -1.29
C ALA A 333 -9.52 1.66 -2.04
N LYS A 334 -8.24 1.94 -1.82
CA LYS A 334 -7.49 2.93 -2.58
C LYS A 334 -6.88 2.24 -3.80
N VAL A 335 -7.52 2.38 -4.95
CA VAL A 335 -7.06 1.84 -6.23
C VAL A 335 -6.17 2.87 -6.92
N ILE A 336 -4.94 2.47 -7.25
CA ILE A 336 -3.93 3.30 -7.91
C ILE A 336 -3.59 2.68 -9.26
N ASN A 337 -3.79 3.47 -10.33
CA ASN A 337 -3.44 3.06 -11.68
C ASN A 337 -2.05 3.60 -12.06
N ASP A 338 -1.13 2.72 -12.45
CA ASP A 338 0.26 3.09 -12.78
C ASP A 338 0.37 4.01 -14.00
N TYR A 339 -0.45 3.78 -15.03
CA TYR A 339 -0.42 4.58 -16.26
C TYR A 339 -1.01 5.97 -16.03
N GLU A 340 -2.06 6.09 -15.22
CA GLU A 340 -2.64 7.38 -14.83
C GLU A 340 -1.60 8.22 -14.08
N LEU A 341 -0.95 7.65 -13.07
CA LEU A 341 0.09 8.32 -12.28
C LEU A 341 1.31 8.73 -13.13
N SER A 342 1.70 7.87 -14.07
CA SER A 342 2.80 8.15 -14.99
C SER A 342 2.43 9.29 -15.96
N ALA A 343 1.22 9.25 -16.52
CA ALA A 343 0.73 10.29 -17.42
C ALA A 343 0.69 11.66 -16.73
N GLU A 344 0.22 11.73 -15.47
CA GLU A 344 0.27 12.96 -14.65
C GLU A 344 1.69 13.52 -14.56
N THR A 345 2.68 12.66 -14.33
CA THR A 345 4.09 13.07 -14.21
C THR A 345 4.68 13.52 -15.55
N PHE A 346 4.40 12.79 -16.64
CA PHE A 346 4.88 13.14 -17.98
C PHE A 346 4.29 14.45 -18.48
N VAL A 347 2.98 14.64 -18.32
CA VAL A 347 2.29 15.89 -18.68
C VAL A 347 2.83 17.03 -17.81
N SER A 348 2.94 16.86 -16.49
CA SER A 348 3.47 17.94 -15.63
C SER A 348 4.87 18.39 -16.05
N ASN A 349 5.73 17.46 -16.50
CA ASN A 349 7.07 17.78 -16.96
C ASN A 349 7.12 18.36 -18.39
N ALA A 350 6.26 17.90 -19.30
CA ALA A 350 6.25 18.36 -20.70
C ALA A 350 5.77 19.81 -20.86
N PHE A 351 4.88 20.27 -19.97
CA PHE A 351 4.26 21.59 -20.03
C PHE A 351 5.00 22.65 -19.20
N GLY A 352 6.14 22.28 -18.63
CA GLY A 352 7.02 23.21 -17.93
C GLY A 352 6.59 23.56 -16.52
N LYS A 353 7.32 24.50 -15.92
CA LYS A 353 7.33 24.79 -14.48
C LYS A 353 6.00 25.30 -13.89
N HIS A 354 5.02 25.57 -14.74
CA HIS A 354 3.72 26.12 -14.33
C HIS A 354 2.77 25.03 -13.85
N ILE A 355 2.89 23.78 -14.30
CA ILE A 355 1.96 22.72 -13.86
C ILE A 355 2.37 22.21 -12.49
N ARG A 356 1.50 22.42 -11.50
CA ARG A 356 1.65 21.91 -10.13
C ARG A 356 1.05 20.54 -9.95
N ASN A 357 -0.06 20.26 -10.64
CA ASN A 357 -0.78 19.00 -10.53
C ASN A 357 -1.69 18.79 -11.76
N MET A 358 -2.16 17.57 -11.95
CA MET A 358 -3.13 17.20 -12.97
C MET A 358 -4.23 16.35 -12.32
N LEU A 359 -5.46 16.55 -12.78
CA LEU A 359 -6.65 15.92 -12.22
C LEU A 359 -7.54 15.50 -13.40
N ARG A 360 -8.15 14.34 -13.33
CA ARG A 360 -9.13 13.92 -14.33
C ARG A 360 -10.55 14.20 -13.84
N MET A 361 -11.31 14.96 -14.63
CA MET A 361 -12.69 15.33 -14.33
C MET A 361 -13.55 15.09 -15.57
N ASN A 362 -14.61 14.29 -15.46
CA ASN A 362 -15.55 14.06 -16.56
C ASN A 362 -14.85 13.61 -17.86
N GLU A 363 -13.91 12.67 -17.74
CA GLU A 363 -13.03 12.17 -18.82
C GLU A 363 -12.01 13.18 -19.38
N GLN A 364 -12.09 14.45 -18.96
CA GLN A 364 -11.17 15.51 -19.36
C GLN A 364 -10.01 15.64 -18.38
N THR A 365 -8.83 15.93 -18.93
CA THR A 365 -7.65 16.28 -18.15
C THR A 365 -7.68 17.75 -17.78
N ILE A 366 -7.73 18.02 -16.48
CA ILE A 366 -7.68 19.36 -15.89
C ILE A 366 -6.33 19.56 -15.23
N LEU A 367 -5.66 20.63 -15.59
CA LEU A 367 -4.33 21.00 -15.14
C LEU A 367 -4.45 22.08 -14.07
N VAL A 368 -3.71 21.92 -12.98
CA VAL A 368 -3.51 22.94 -11.95
C VAL A 368 -2.25 23.70 -12.33
N ALA A 369 -2.40 24.87 -12.93
CA ALA A 369 -1.30 25.70 -13.39
C ALA A 369 -1.09 26.91 -12.47
N GLU A 370 0.15 27.17 -12.08
CA GLU A 370 0.59 28.30 -11.29
C GLU A 370 1.45 29.23 -12.13
N TYR A 371 1.01 30.48 -12.22
CA TYR A 371 1.69 31.55 -12.91
C TYR A 371 2.15 32.60 -11.90
N THR A 372 3.39 33.04 -12.05
CA THR A 372 3.86 34.32 -11.51
C THR A 372 3.94 35.27 -12.68
N ILE A 373 3.07 36.28 -12.69
CA ILE A 373 2.92 37.22 -13.79
C ILE A 373 4.23 38.00 -13.95
N LYS A 374 4.80 37.97 -15.15
CA LYS A 374 5.98 38.76 -15.52
C LYS A 374 5.58 39.88 -16.47
N GLN A 375 6.48 40.84 -16.59
CA GLN A 375 6.34 41.90 -17.58
C GLN A 375 6.42 41.28 -18.98
N GLY A 376 5.40 41.54 -19.80
CA GLY A 376 5.28 40.99 -21.16
C GLY A 376 4.55 39.65 -21.25
N ASP A 377 4.13 39.06 -20.12
CA ASP A 377 3.27 37.86 -20.15
C ASP A 377 1.91 38.19 -20.78
N THR A 378 1.32 37.21 -21.46
CA THR A 378 -0.01 37.33 -22.09
C THR A 378 -1.12 37.64 -21.09
N LEU A 379 -0.94 37.29 -19.82
CA LEU A 379 -1.91 37.54 -18.75
C LEU A 379 -1.78 38.94 -18.11
N ASN A 380 -0.70 39.68 -18.38
CA ASN A 380 -0.44 40.97 -17.77
C ASN A 380 -1.49 42.02 -18.16
N GLY A 381 -2.06 42.71 -17.18
CA GLY A 381 -3.06 43.77 -17.39
C GLY A 381 -4.50 43.29 -17.53
N TYR A 382 -4.76 41.97 -17.59
CA TYR A 382 -6.12 41.43 -17.65
C TYR A 382 -6.75 41.27 -16.27
N PHE A 383 -8.08 41.37 -16.22
CA PHE A 383 -8.88 41.10 -15.02
C PHE A 383 -9.22 39.61 -14.88
N LEU A 384 -9.48 39.14 -13.66
CA LEU A 384 -9.81 37.73 -13.40
C LEU A 384 -11.02 37.21 -14.19
N PHE A 385 -12.06 38.04 -14.41
CA PHE A 385 -13.20 37.65 -15.25
C PHE A 385 -12.80 37.45 -16.72
N GLU A 386 -11.85 38.23 -17.22
CA GLU A 386 -11.35 38.09 -18.59
C GLU A 386 -10.60 36.79 -18.77
N LEU A 387 -9.86 36.35 -17.75
CA LEU A 387 -9.25 35.03 -17.73
C LEU A 387 -10.31 33.93 -17.68
N ALA A 388 -11.22 34.03 -16.71
CA ALA A 388 -12.18 32.98 -16.42
C ALA A 388 -13.14 32.69 -17.60
N TYR A 389 -13.58 33.74 -18.30
CA TYR A 389 -14.52 33.62 -19.40
C TYR A 389 -13.87 33.69 -20.78
N GLY A 390 -12.75 34.43 -20.92
CA GLY A 390 -12.06 34.59 -22.20
C GLY A 390 -11.14 33.42 -22.55
N TYR A 391 -10.49 32.80 -21.55
CA TYR A 391 -9.67 31.59 -21.72
C TYR A 391 -10.35 30.32 -21.21
N GLN A 392 -11.57 30.42 -20.66
CA GLN A 392 -12.33 29.31 -20.09
C GLN A 392 -11.61 28.59 -18.94
N VAL A 393 -10.90 29.35 -18.09
CA VAL A 393 -10.18 28.82 -16.93
C VAL A 393 -10.92 29.08 -15.62
N VAL A 394 -10.50 28.41 -14.53
CA VAL A 394 -11.02 28.65 -13.18
C VAL A 394 -9.90 29.15 -12.28
N PRO A 395 -9.76 30.46 -12.07
CA PRO A 395 -8.90 30.99 -11.01
C PRO A 395 -9.33 30.47 -9.64
N ILE A 396 -8.42 29.80 -8.94
CA ILE A 396 -8.66 29.21 -7.61
C ILE A 396 -7.82 29.86 -6.52
N LEU A 397 -6.72 30.54 -6.88
CA LEU A 397 -5.91 31.34 -5.96
C LEU A 397 -5.41 32.58 -6.68
N TYR A 398 -5.47 33.73 -6.02
CA TYR A 398 -4.88 34.97 -6.47
C TYR A 398 -4.16 35.67 -5.33
N GLN A 399 -2.91 36.04 -5.54
CA GLN A 399 -2.07 36.74 -4.57
C GLN A 399 -1.39 37.90 -5.28
N THR A 400 -1.72 39.12 -4.86
CA THR A 400 -1.01 40.32 -5.34
C THR A 400 0.39 40.39 -4.72
N TYR A 401 1.40 40.87 -5.44
CA TYR A 401 2.73 41.07 -4.83
C TYR A 401 2.73 42.06 -3.65
N LYS A 402 1.75 42.99 -3.62
CA LYS A 402 1.57 43.98 -2.54
C LYS A 402 0.95 43.40 -1.27
N GLN A 403 0.24 42.27 -1.35
CA GLN A 403 -0.46 41.67 -0.21
C GLN A 403 0.15 40.31 0.13
N SER A 404 0.48 40.10 1.40
CA SER A 404 1.13 38.86 1.83
C SER A 404 0.19 37.65 1.82
N HIS A 405 -1.12 37.83 1.97
CA HIS A 405 -2.07 36.73 2.07
C HIS A 405 -2.72 36.39 0.72
N PRO A 406 -2.67 35.13 0.27
CA PRO A 406 -3.38 34.70 -0.93
C PRO A 406 -4.90 34.71 -0.71
N LYS A 407 -5.65 35.13 -1.73
CA LYS A 407 -7.10 34.98 -1.80
C LYS A 407 -7.43 33.65 -2.47
N ILE A 408 -8.02 32.73 -1.72
CA ILE A 408 -8.55 31.46 -2.25
C ILE A 408 -9.96 31.69 -2.79
N MET A 409 -10.30 31.05 -3.91
CA MET A 409 -11.52 31.27 -4.69
C MET A 409 -11.84 32.77 -4.88
N PRO A 410 -10.93 33.53 -5.51
CA PRO A 410 -11.11 34.97 -5.66
C PRO A 410 -12.37 35.30 -6.44
N SER A 411 -13.01 36.42 -6.11
CA SER A 411 -14.12 36.96 -6.89
C SER A 411 -13.61 37.40 -8.26
N TYR A 412 -14.27 36.95 -9.32
CA TYR A 412 -13.90 37.34 -10.69
C TYR A 412 -14.15 38.83 -10.98
N TRP A 413 -15.02 39.46 -10.19
CA TRP A 413 -15.45 40.84 -10.37
C TRP A 413 -14.60 41.86 -9.59
N ASP A 414 -13.50 41.41 -8.96
CA ASP A 414 -12.52 42.31 -8.37
C ASP A 414 -11.92 43.20 -9.48
N LYS A 415 -11.97 44.51 -9.29
CA LYS A 415 -11.53 45.52 -10.29
C LYS A 415 -10.01 45.73 -10.30
N SER A 416 -9.24 44.71 -9.96
CA SER A 416 -7.78 44.75 -9.93
C SER A 416 -7.25 43.96 -11.14
N PRO A 417 -6.55 44.62 -12.08
CA PRO A 417 -5.88 43.88 -13.15
C PRO A 417 -4.68 43.13 -12.59
N LEU A 418 -4.27 42.07 -13.27
CA LEU A 418 -3.07 41.31 -12.95
C LEU A 418 -1.83 42.18 -13.19
N GLU A 419 -1.04 42.41 -12.15
CA GLU A 419 0.22 43.16 -12.22
C GLU A 419 1.44 42.22 -12.24
N PRO A 420 2.58 42.64 -12.81
CA PRO A 420 3.83 41.89 -12.70
C PRO A 420 4.21 41.63 -11.23
N GLY A 421 4.57 40.39 -10.92
CA GLY A 421 4.83 39.90 -9.56
C GLY A 421 3.62 39.23 -8.91
N ASP A 422 2.41 39.43 -9.43
CA ASP A 422 1.24 38.72 -8.94
C ASP A 422 1.35 37.22 -9.19
N ARG A 423 0.78 36.43 -8.29
CA ARG A 423 0.73 34.98 -8.38
C ARG A 423 -0.71 34.53 -8.53
N ILE A 424 -0.96 33.66 -9.49
CA ILE A 424 -2.28 33.10 -9.76
C ILE A 424 -2.18 31.58 -9.94
N VAL A 425 -3.13 30.86 -9.38
CA VAL A 425 -3.32 29.43 -9.65
C VAL A 425 -4.67 29.24 -10.32
N ILE A 426 -4.64 28.56 -11.46
CA ILE A 426 -5.80 28.32 -12.31
C ILE A 426 -6.00 26.81 -12.51
N LEU A 427 -7.26 26.41 -12.67
CA LEU A 427 -7.61 25.14 -13.31
C LEU A 427 -7.89 25.41 -14.78
N ALA A 428 -7.35 24.60 -15.66
CA ALA A 428 -7.49 24.75 -17.10
C ALA A 428 -7.42 23.40 -17.80
N ASN A 429 -8.05 23.23 -18.96
CA ASN A 429 -7.72 22.12 -19.85
C ASN A 429 -6.51 22.50 -20.73
N PHE A 430 -6.07 21.57 -21.58
CA PHE A 430 -4.96 21.79 -22.51
C PHE A 430 -5.20 23.00 -23.43
N ASP A 431 -6.36 23.05 -24.08
CA ASP A 431 -6.69 24.10 -25.06
C ASP A 431 -6.69 25.49 -24.41
N SER A 432 -7.22 25.61 -23.20
CA SER A 432 -7.22 26.85 -22.42
C SER A 432 -5.81 27.34 -22.09
N LEU A 433 -4.89 26.45 -21.69
CA LEU A 433 -3.50 26.84 -21.44
C LEU A 433 -2.81 27.26 -22.73
N GLN A 434 -3.00 26.53 -23.83
CA GLN A 434 -2.43 26.89 -25.12
C GLN A 434 -2.91 28.26 -25.58
N ASN A 435 -4.20 28.56 -25.42
CA ASN A 435 -4.76 29.87 -25.73
C ASN A 435 -4.14 30.97 -24.85
N ILE A 436 -3.87 30.70 -23.57
CA ILE A 436 -3.15 31.64 -22.70
C ILE A 436 -1.75 31.91 -23.23
N GLU A 437 -0.97 30.89 -23.56
CA GLU A 437 0.40 31.05 -24.07
C GLU A 437 0.45 31.81 -25.42
N ASN A 438 -0.54 31.58 -26.28
CA ASN A 438 -0.64 32.27 -27.56
C ASN A 438 -1.26 33.67 -27.46
N GLY A 439 -1.91 34.01 -26.33
CA GLY A 439 -2.70 35.23 -26.21
C GLY A 439 -4.05 35.18 -26.94
N ASP A 440 -4.50 34.01 -27.38
CA ASP A 440 -5.72 33.78 -28.16
C ASP A 440 -6.97 33.78 -27.27
N ARG A 441 -7.38 34.96 -26.82
CA ARG A 441 -8.56 35.12 -25.96
C ARG A 441 -9.86 35.15 -26.76
N GLN A 442 -10.87 34.42 -26.29
CA GLN A 442 -12.22 34.56 -26.82
C GLN A 442 -12.82 35.91 -26.40
N LEU A 443 -13.11 36.77 -27.38
CA LEU A 443 -13.75 38.06 -27.16
C LEU A 443 -15.29 37.92 -27.00
N PRO A 444 -15.94 38.80 -26.23
CA PRO A 444 -17.39 38.84 -26.13
C PRO A 444 -18.01 39.15 -27.50
N ASN A 445 -18.81 38.23 -28.06
CA ASN A 445 -19.52 38.42 -29.32
C ASN A 445 -21.04 38.59 -29.09
N CYS A 446 -21.43 39.50 -28.20
CA CYS A 446 -22.83 39.75 -27.89
C CYS A 446 -23.19 41.24 -28.03
N LYS A 447 -24.43 41.49 -28.50
CA LYS A 447 -25.05 42.81 -28.45
C LYS A 447 -26.01 42.82 -27.26
N LEU A 448 -25.76 43.71 -26.31
CA LEU A 448 -26.63 43.90 -25.14
C LEU A 448 -27.62 45.03 -25.44
N SER A 449 -28.90 44.76 -25.20
CA SER A 449 -29.96 45.77 -25.23
C SER A 449 -30.66 45.78 -23.88
N VAL A 450 -30.65 46.94 -23.21
CA VAL A 450 -31.36 47.13 -21.95
C VAL A 450 -32.80 47.49 -22.29
N LYS A 451 -33.74 46.60 -21.95
CA LYS A 451 -35.17 46.81 -22.24
C LYS A 451 -35.84 47.76 -21.26
N GLU A 452 -35.54 47.61 -19.97
CA GLU A 452 -36.14 48.41 -18.88
C GLU A 452 -35.11 48.58 -17.77
N ALA A 453 -35.12 49.73 -17.09
CA ALA A 453 -34.31 49.99 -15.91
C ALA A 453 -35.15 50.73 -14.85
N PRO A 454 -35.09 50.33 -13.56
CA PRO A 454 -35.96 50.90 -12.52
C PRO A 454 -35.68 52.36 -12.19
N SER A 455 -34.47 52.84 -12.46
CA SER A 455 -34.04 54.22 -12.19
C SER A 455 -32.86 54.63 -13.06
N GLN A 456 -32.68 55.94 -13.23
CA GLN A 456 -31.61 56.51 -14.04
C GLN A 456 -30.20 56.24 -13.48
N ASP A 457 -30.08 56.15 -12.15
CA ASP A 457 -28.84 55.75 -11.48
C ASP A 457 -28.43 54.31 -11.80
N ILE A 458 -29.41 53.40 -11.94
CA ILE A 458 -29.15 52.02 -12.33
C ILE A 458 -28.65 51.98 -13.78
N ILE A 459 -29.18 52.81 -14.68
CA ILE A 459 -28.71 52.91 -16.07
C ILE A 459 -27.24 53.34 -16.11
N LEU A 460 -26.87 54.37 -15.34
CA LEU A 460 -25.48 54.87 -15.30
C LEU A 460 -24.51 53.83 -14.73
N LYS A 461 -24.89 53.16 -13.63
CA LYS A 461 -24.05 52.11 -13.02
C LYS A 461 -23.96 50.87 -13.91
N ALA A 462 -25.08 50.41 -14.46
CA ALA A 462 -25.12 49.24 -15.33
C ALA A 462 -24.36 49.50 -16.63
N SER A 463 -24.53 50.67 -17.26
CA SER A 463 -23.80 51.03 -18.48
C SER A 463 -22.29 51.10 -18.25
N ALA A 464 -21.85 51.63 -17.10
CA ALA A 464 -20.43 51.62 -16.73
C ALA A 464 -19.88 50.20 -16.56
N ILE A 465 -20.63 49.30 -15.91
CA ILE A 465 -20.24 47.89 -15.76
C ILE A 465 -20.22 47.18 -17.12
N ILE A 466 -21.24 47.36 -17.96
CA ILE A 466 -21.33 46.76 -19.29
C ILE A 466 -20.18 47.25 -20.17
N ALA A 467 -19.91 48.56 -20.18
CA ALA A 467 -18.79 49.13 -20.93
C ALA A 467 -17.44 48.56 -20.46
N PHE A 468 -17.26 48.40 -19.16
CA PHE A 468 -16.07 47.78 -18.57
C PHE A 468 -15.90 46.31 -18.99
N VAL A 469 -16.97 45.51 -18.93
CA VAL A 469 -16.92 44.07 -19.27
C VAL A 469 -16.78 43.83 -20.78
N CYS A 470 -17.44 44.63 -21.62
CA CYS A 470 -17.45 44.46 -23.06
C CYS A 470 -16.28 45.18 -23.77
N GLY A 471 -15.53 46.04 -23.08
CA GLY A 471 -14.49 46.87 -23.69
C GLY A 471 -15.02 47.87 -24.73
N CYS A 472 -16.34 48.15 -24.74
CA CYS A 472 -16.95 49.05 -25.72
C CYS A 472 -16.85 50.50 -25.26
N ASN A 473 -16.29 51.36 -26.12
CA ASN A 473 -16.33 52.81 -25.95
C ASN A 473 -17.76 53.34 -26.19
N LYS A 474 -18.24 54.21 -25.30
CA LYS A 474 -19.60 54.76 -25.29
C LYS A 474 -20.01 55.36 -26.65
N LYS A 475 -20.89 54.66 -27.38
CA LYS A 475 -21.85 55.28 -28.29
C LYS A 475 -23.21 54.66 -28.01
N TRP A 476 -23.98 55.33 -27.16
CA TRP A 476 -25.38 55.01 -26.91
C TRP A 476 -26.19 56.07 -27.64
N HIS A 477 -27.04 55.66 -28.60
CA HIS A 477 -28.05 56.50 -29.23
C HIS A 477 -29.37 56.32 -28.51
#